data_AF-A0A4R4M8X8-F1
#
_entry.id   AF-A0A4R4M8X8-F1
#
_cell.length_a   1.000
_cell.length_b   1.000
_cell.length_c   1.000
_cell.angle_alpha   90.00
_cell.angle_beta   90.00
_cell.angle_gamma   90.00
#
_symmetry.space_group_name_H-M   'P 1'
#
loop_
_entity.id
_entity.type
_entity.pdbx_description
1 polymer ?
#
loop_
_entity_poly.entity_id
_entity_poly.type
_entity_poly.pdbx_seq_one_letter_code
_entity_poly.pdbx_strand_id
1 'polypeptide(L)'
;MRPDDLTAPEEALWEAVCGGDPLDLSTGRMEDGDPAGGDGWGLDRTIRAKVIRTLLLGVDETPRGGVVPALRLAGARIDGCLDLAHSEVSMAVFFDGCAFTDPPDLTWARTRAVELTRCRLPGFVARFARMDANLVVRSCGIDGWSDLFGAHVSGQLDLQGTCLSRPGDVALTGDGLAVDSGMLCGGGFSAEGEVSLVGARVGAILDLRQARLSTPGGQALNADRITIDGALMCSAGFAAEGEIWLRGAHIAGDLTLSGASLRNEKGRVLDAGHLKVDGGLFAVGIATEGEIKLHSARVGGPLSFIDARLSNPGGTALLAEDGLTVGASTFFGRAEVAGEICLLRANIGGLLSLTGTRLANPGRRALQLHGLTVESGLHLGGATIEGEVGMIQARIGDWLYLRDARLSNPGAAALVCPGTSMHLLVLHTRERIEGSVDLTGARIERIDDDLLSWPDRVRLDGLTYDTLAEPGPVDPRLQWIGRDRAFVPQPYEQLAAAYRRLGDDAAARSVLLAKYRRHRGNLAWYAKAWGLLQDVTVGYGYRPARAAGWLLALLVTGTVAFASHHPPPVNPGGQSAFNPFIYTLDVLLPVINFGFETAYRPDGLWQWLTFALTASGWILATAIIAGITRTVIRQ
;
A
#
# COMPACT_ATOMS: atom_id res chain seq x y z
N MET A 1 59.33 18.34 -25.89
CA MET A 1 60.28 19.46 -26.11
C MET A 1 59.96 20.52 -25.05
N ARG A 2 60.95 20.92 -24.23
CA ARG A 2 60.75 21.91 -23.15
C ARG A 2 60.49 23.29 -23.79
N PRO A 3 59.45 24.05 -23.38
CA PRO A 3 59.26 25.42 -23.84
C PRO A 3 60.42 26.33 -23.41
N ASP A 4 60.87 27.25 -24.28
CA ASP A 4 62.04 28.11 -24.01
C ASP A 4 61.72 29.33 -23.11
N ASP A 5 60.44 29.62 -22.86
CA ASP A 5 59.95 30.79 -22.12
C ASP A 5 59.07 30.35 -20.94
N LEU A 6 59.67 29.66 -19.95
CA LEU A 6 58.99 29.22 -18.72
C LEU A 6 59.19 30.27 -17.62
N THR A 7 58.12 30.52 -16.86
CA THR A 7 58.20 31.31 -15.62
C THR A 7 58.79 30.48 -14.47
N ALA A 8 59.25 31.12 -13.39
CA ALA A 8 59.80 30.43 -12.22
C ALA A 8 58.90 29.28 -11.66
N PRO A 9 57.58 29.45 -11.45
CA PRO A 9 56.72 28.35 -11.00
C PRO A 9 56.57 27.24 -12.04
N GLU A 10 56.60 27.56 -13.33
CA GLU A 10 56.51 26.58 -14.42
C GLU A 10 57.80 25.75 -14.57
N GLU A 11 58.97 26.35 -14.32
CA GLU A 11 60.25 25.62 -14.26
C GLU A 11 60.28 24.64 -13.09
N ALA A 12 59.86 25.10 -11.91
CA ALA A 12 59.75 24.24 -10.73
C ALA A 12 58.79 23.07 -10.97
N LEU A 13 57.67 23.31 -11.67
CA LEU A 13 56.74 22.25 -12.05
C LEU A 13 57.40 21.22 -12.98
N TRP A 14 58.16 21.68 -13.97
CA TRP A 14 58.82 20.80 -14.94
C TRP A 14 59.79 19.83 -14.25
N GLU A 15 60.57 20.31 -13.28
CA GLU A 15 61.49 19.49 -12.50
C GLU A 15 60.75 18.52 -11.57
N ALA A 16 59.73 19.00 -10.86
CA ALA A 16 58.93 18.19 -9.93
C ALA A 16 58.23 17.02 -10.63
N VAL A 17 57.63 17.24 -11.82
CA VAL A 17 56.95 16.19 -12.60
C VAL A 17 57.92 15.09 -13.03
N CYS A 18 59.13 15.47 -13.46
CA CYS A 18 60.16 14.50 -13.85
C CYS A 18 60.66 13.66 -12.66
N GLY A 19 60.66 14.24 -11.45
CA GLY A 19 61.00 13.56 -10.19
C GLY A 19 59.81 12.82 -9.55
N GLY A 20 58.57 13.08 -9.96
CA GLY A 20 57.35 12.56 -9.32
C GLY A 20 57.01 13.22 -7.97
N ASP A 21 57.71 14.29 -7.61
CA ASP A 21 57.55 15.02 -6.36
C ASP A 21 56.37 16.01 -6.43
N PRO A 22 55.67 16.26 -5.31
CA PRO A 22 54.62 17.28 -5.26
C PRO A 22 55.20 18.71 -5.30
N LEU A 23 54.60 19.58 -6.10
CA LEU A 23 54.85 21.02 -6.07
C LEU A 23 53.69 21.73 -5.37
N ASP A 24 53.98 22.38 -4.24
CA ASP A 24 53.03 23.20 -3.49
C ASP A 24 53.38 24.68 -3.60
N LEU A 25 52.47 25.47 -4.19
CA LEU A 25 52.57 26.92 -4.36
C LEU A 25 51.72 27.68 -3.33
N SER A 26 51.18 27.01 -2.32
CA SER A 26 50.41 27.66 -1.26
C SER A 26 51.31 28.48 -0.31
N THR A 27 50.74 29.53 0.27
CA THR A 27 51.45 30.43 1.21
C THR A 27 51.47 29.90 2.66
N GLY A 28 50.90 28.71 2.91
CA GLY A 28 50.80 28.09 4.24
C GLY A 28 49.80 28.74 5.21
N ARG A 29 49.11 29.82 4.81
CA ARG A 29 48.04 30.47 5.59
C ARG A 29 46.67 30.06 5.05
N MET A 30 45.75 29.61 5.93
CA MET A 30 44.42 29.14 5.52
C MET A 30 43.57 30.22 4.81
N GLU A 31 43.70 31.50 5.18
CA GLU A 31 42.92 32.60 4.61
C GLU A 31 43.35 32.98 3.17
N ASP A 32 44.63 32.78 2.82
CA ASP A 32 45.21 33.12 1.50
C ASP A 32 45.22 31.93 0.52
N GLY A 33 44.84 30.74 1.01
CA GLY A 33 44.87 29.47 0.29
C GLY A 33 43.53 29.01 -0.29
N ASP A 34 42.45 29.75 -0.05
CA ASP A 34 41.11 29.39 -0.56
C ASP A 34 41.05 29.56 -2.10
N PRO A 35 40.79 28.49 -2.87
CA PRO A 35 40.61 28.57 -4.32
C PRO A 35 39.49 29.52 -4.76
N ALA A 36 38.51 29.82 -3.90
CA ALA A 36 37.47 30.80 -4.19
C ALA A 36 38.06 32.20 -4.46
N GLY A 37 39.16 32.56 -3.78
CA GLY A 37 39.92 33.80 -4.00
C GLY A 37 41.00 33.70 -5.08
N GLY A 38 41.08 32.58 -5.80
CA GLY A 38 42.17 32.26 -6.74
C GLY A 38 42.34 33.25 -7.89
N ASP A 39 41.28 33.97 -8.28
CA ASP A 39 41.32 35.03 -9.29
C ASP A 39 42.27 36.18 -8.91
N GLY A 40 42.52 36.37 -7.61
CA GLY A 40 43.43 37.37 -7.06
C GLY A 40 44.87 36.89 -6.84
N TRP A 41 45.19 35.61 -7.11
CA TRP A 41 46.55 35.09 -6.93
C TRP A 41 47.53 35.67 -7.96
N GLY A 42 48.75 35.97 -7.49
CA GLY A 42 49.82 36.60 -8.26
C GLY A 42 50.54 35.66 -9.24
N LEU A 43 51.48 36.23 -9.99
CA LEU A 43 52.28 35.51 -10.99
C LEU A 43 53.18 34.42 -10.39
N ASP A 44 53.49 34.52 -9.10
CA ASP A 44 54.24 33.54 -8.31
C ASP A 44 53.48 32.22 -8.10
N ARG A 45 52.16 32.23 -8.28
CA ARG A 45 51.28 31.05 -8.17
C ARG A 45 50.59 30.67 -9.49
N THR A 46 50.91 31.37 -10.58
CA THR A 46 50.23 31.20 -11.86
C THR A 46 51.03 30.28 -12.79
N ILE A 47 50.38 29.25 -13.32
CA ILE A 47 50.93 28.32 -14.29
C ILE A 47 50.03 28.30 -15.53
N ARG A 48 50.59 28.46 -16.73
CA ARG A 48 49.80 28.43 -17.96
C ARG A 48 49.39 27.00 -18.31
N ALA A 49 48.12 26.81 -18.66
CA ALA A 49 47.55 25.52 -19.04
C ALA A 49 48.28 24.87 -20.24
N LYS A 50 48.78 25.68 -21.19
CA LYS A 50 49.58 25.17 -22.33
C LYS A 50 50.86 24.44 -21.89
N VAL A 51 51.46 24.89 -20.78
CA VAL A 51 52.69 24.30 -20.25
C VAL A 51 52.38 22.95 -19.62
N ILE A 52 51.31 22.88 -18.82
CA ILE A 52 50.80 21.62 -18.27
C ILE A 52 50.47 20.63 -19.38
N ARG A 53 49.73 21.05 -20.42
CA ARG A 53 49.44 20.21 -21.58
C ARG A 53 50.72 19.67 -22.24
N THR A 54 51.73 20.52 -22.43
CA THR A 54 52.99 20.12 -23.06
C THR A 54 53.78 19.13 -22.19
N LEU A 55 53.72 19.27 -20.87
CA LEU A 55 54.28 18.32 -19.90
C LEU A 55 53.59 16.95 -20.00
N LEU A 56 52.25 16.94 -19.92
CA LEU A 56 51.46 15.72 -19.94
C LEU A 56 51.63 14.91 -21.24
N LEU A 57 51.86 15.58 -22.37
CA LEU A 57 52.01 14.93 -23.69
C LEU A 57 53.48 14.70 -24.11
N GLY A 58 54.44 15.29 -23.41
CA GLY A 58 55.81 15.47 -23.90
C GLY A 58 56.91 14.86 -23.05
N VAL A 59 56.60 14.24 -21.92
CA VAL A 59 57.57 13.62 -21.02
C VAL A 59 57.66 12.11 -21.32
N ASP A 60 58.87 11.63 -21.64
CA ASP A 60 59.15 10.19 -21.74
C ASP A 60 58.97 9.53 -20.37
N GLU A 61 58.01 8.61 -20.26
CA GLU A 61 57.68 7.89 -19.01
C GLU A 61 58.69 6.82 -18.62
N THR A 62 59.80 6.68 -19.35
CA THR A 62 60.87 5.76 -18.96
C THR A 62 61.32 6.07 -17.52
N PRO A 63 61.16 5.14 -16.56
CA PRO A 63 61.45 5.41 -15.17
C PRO A 63 62.92 5.80 -15.01
N ARG A 64 63.18 7.07 -14.66
CA ARG A 64 64.53 7.51 -14.32
C ARG A 64 64.78 7.17 -12.85
N GLY A 65 65.64 6.18 -12.61
CA GLY A 65 65.96 5.76 -11.23
C GLY A 65 64.83 5.03 -10.49
N GLY A 66 63.86 4.44 -11.21
CA GLY A 66 62.76 3.68 -10.60
C GLY A 66 61.56 4.52 -10.14
N VAL A 67 61.57 5.84 -10.37
CA VAL A 67 60.45 6.73 -10.07
C VAL A 67 59.58 6.93 -11.32
N VAL A 68 58.26 6.89 -11.15
CA VAL A 68 57.27 7.08 -12.22
C VAL A 68 56.85 8.56 -12.21
N PRO A 69 56.95 9.27 -13.35
CA PRO A 69 56.49 10.65 -13.46
C PRO A 69 55.01 10.80 -13.10
N ALA A 70 54.67 11.85 -12.35
CA ALA A 70 53.30 12.20 -12.01
C ALA A 70 53.17 13.72 -11.87
N LEU A 71 52.04 14.27 -12.31
CA LEU A 71 51.73 15.69 -12.11
C LEU A 71 51.03 15.86 -10.76
N ARG A 72 51.70 16.48 -9.80
CA ARG A 72 51.17 16.75 -8.46
C ARG A 72 51.33 18.23 -8.14
N LEU A 73 50.25 19.00 -8.28
CA LEU A 73 50.28 20.44 -8.12
C LEU A 73 49.29 20.89 -7.04
N ALA A 74 49.75 21.72 -6.11
CA ALA A 74 48.92 22.30 -5.07
C ALA A 74 48.97 23.83 -5.05
N GLY A 75 47.84 24.46 -4.75
CA GLY A 75 47.76 25.91 -4.50
C GLY A 75 48.03 26.80 -5.71
N ALA A 76 47.82 26.32 -6.94
CA ALA A 76 48.15 27.04 -8.16
C ALA A 76 46.92 27.64 -8.87
N ARG A 77 47.12 28.77 -9.55
CA ARG A 77 46.19 29.33 -10.53
C ARG A 77 46.56 28.80 -11.91
N ILE A 78 45.64 28.10 -12.56
CA ILE A 78 45.82 27.57 -13.91
C ILE A 78 45.23 28.57 -14.90
N ASP A 79 46.11 29.21 -15.68
CA ASP A 79 45.75 30.26 -16.63
C ASP A 79 45.58 29.69 -18.05
N GLY A 80 44.38 29.87 -18.61
CA GLY A 80 43.95 29.35 -19.91
C GLY A 80 43.27 27.99 -19.85
N CYS A 81 42.74 27.53 -21.00
CA CYS A 81 42.10 26.23 -21.14
C CYS A 81 43.12 25.08 -21.14
N LEU A 82 42.94 24.12 -20.22
CA LEU A 82 43.68 22.86 -20.21
C LEU A 82 43.02 21.88 -21.19
N ASP A 83 43.39 22.02 -22.46
CA ASP A 83 42.90 21.18 -23.55
C ASP A 83 43.71 19.87 -23.67
N LEU A 84 43.12 18.77 -23.21
CA LEU A 84 43.60 17.40 -23.36
C LEU A 84 42.72 16.61 -24.34
N ALA A 85 41.91 17.27 -25.15
CA ALA A 85 41.01 16.58 -26.07
C ALA A 85 41.79 15.69 -27.05
N HIS A 86 41.23 14.50 -27.32
CA HIS A 86 41.80 13.49 -28.22
C HIS A 86 43.21 12.99 -27.85
N SER A 87 43.66 13.20 -26.61
CA SER A 87 45.01 12.85 -26.18
C SER A 87 45.06 11.60 -25.31
N GLU A 88 46.22 10.94 -25.27
CA GLU A 88 46.51 9.84 -24.34
C GLU A 88 47.51 10.34 -23.30
N VAL A 89 47.06 10.45 -22.05
CA VAL A 89 47.84 10.91 -20.90
C VAL A 89 48.08 9.71 -19.98
N SER A 90 49.27 9.15 -20.06
CA SER A 90 49.65 7.93 -19.37
C SER A 90 50.04 8.14 -17.90
N MET A 91 50.46 9.35 -17.52
CA MET A 91 50.75 9.72 -16.14
C MET A 91 49.48 10.11 -15.35
N ALA A 92 49.56 9.97 -14.02
CA ALA A 92 48.48 10.40 -13.14
C ALA A 92 48.55 11.91 -12.85
N VAL A 93 47.38 12.55 -12.81
CA VAL A 93 47.24 14.00 -12.69
C VAL A 93 46.50 14.34 -11.40
N PHE A 94 47.15 15.11 -10.52
CA PHE A 94 46.64 15.53 -9.22
C PHE A 94 46.73 17.05 -9.08
N PHE A 95 45.58 17.67 -8.85
CA PHE A 95 45.47 19.07 -8.46
C PHE A 95 44.79 19.17 -7.08
N ASP A 96 45.41 19.92 -6.17
CA ASP A 96 44.86 20.16 -4.84
C ASP A 96 44.82 21.67 -4.55
N GLY A 97 43.67 22.21 -4.14
CA GLY A 97 43.59 23.64 -3.82
C GLY A 97 43.88 24.56 -5.01
N CYS A 98 43.58 24.14 -6.24
CA CYS A 98 43.89 24.93 -7.45
C CYS A 98 42.66 25.67 -7.99
N ALA A 99 42.89 26.80 -8.66
CA ALA A 99 41.85 27.60 -9.30
C ALA A 99 42.07 27.69 -10.82
N PHE A 100 41.06 27.32 -11.61
CA PHE A 100 41.13 27.34 -13.08
C PHE A 100 40.42 28.57 -13.64
N THR A 101 41.03 29.25 -14.62
CA THR A 101 40.38 30.38 -15.31
C THR A 101 39.39 29.93 -16.37
N ASP A 102 39.65 28.79 -17.01
CA ASP A 102 38.84 28.23 -18.10
C ASP A 102 38.52 26.75 -17.81
N PRO A 103 37.41 26.20 -18.34
CA PRO A 103 37.05 24.81 -18.11
C PRO A 103 38.11 23.86 -18.70
N PRO A 104 38.67 22.90 -17.93
CA PRO A 104 39.48 21.83 -18.52
C PRO A 104 38.64 20.95 -19.46
N ASP A 105 39.24 20.55 -20.58
CA ASP A 105 38.61 19.74 -21.61
C ASP A 105 39.38 18.42 -21.82
N LEU A 106 38.73 17.31 -21.52
CA LEU A 106 39.20 15.94 -21.67
C LEU A 106 38.39 15.16 -22.71
N THR A 107 37.72 15.84 -23.64
CA THR A 107 36.86 15.22 -24.65
C THR A 107 37.65 14.19 -25.48
N TRP A 108 37.18 12.94 -25.51
CA TRP A 108 37.87 11.79 -26.14
C TRP A 108 39.27 11.48 -25.58
N ALA A 109 39.67 12.06 -24.45
CA ALA A 109 40.96 11.79 -23.85
C ALA A 109 40.98 10.39 -23.21
N ARG A 110 42.15 9.75 -23.22
CA ARG A 110 42.42 8.57 -22.41
C ARG A 110 43.43 8.92 -21.34
N THR A 111 43.07 8.74 -20.07
CA THR A 111 43.93 9.11 -18.95
C THR A 111 44.04 7.96 -17.96
N ARG A 112 45.13 7.92 -17.19
CA ARG A 112 45.26 6.94 -16.09
C ARG A 112 44.35 7.33 -14.92
N ALA A 113 44.58 8.49 -14.32
CA ALA A 113 43.80 9.01 -13.22
C ALA A 113 43.81 10.54 -13.24
N VAL A 114 42.67 11.15 -12.94
CA VAL A 114 42.57 12.60 -12.73
C VAL A 114 41.93 12.84 -11.37
N GLU A 115 42.66 13.54 -10.52
CA GLU A 115 42.23 13.90 -9.18
C GLU A 115 42.26 15.41 -9.00
N LEU A 116 41.09 15.99 -8.79
CA LEU A 116 40.82 17.39 -8.45
C LEU A 116 40.28 17.39 -7.03
N THR A 117 41.06 17.91 -6.09
CA THR A 117 40.64 18.01 -4.68
C THR A 117 40.64 19.47 -4.27
N ARG A 118 39.57 19.93 -3.62
CA ARG A 118 39.45 21.32 -3.15
C ARG A 118 39.77 22.33 -4.25
N CYS A 119 39.33 22.10 -5.49
CA CYS A 119 39.62 22.99 -6.62
C CYS A 119 38.39 23.85 -6.96
N ARG A 120 38.61 25.00 -7.61
CA ARG A 120 37.57 25.82 -8.23
C ARG A 120 37.66 25.73 -9.74
N LEU A 121 36.55 25.39 -10.38
CA LEU A 121 36.45 25.14 -11.81
C LEU A 121 35.27 25.95 -12.38
N PRO A 122 35.45 26.68 -13.50
CA PRO A 122 34.34 27.34 -14.19
C PRO A 122 33.47 26.35 -15.00
N GLY A 123 33.88 25.09 -15.08
CA GLY A 123 33.22 23.98 -15.76
C GLY A 123 34.17 22.79 -15.83
N PHE A 124 33.70 21.62 -16.28
CA PHE A 124 34.54 20.44 -16.46
C PHE A 124 33.99 19.58 -17.60
N VAL A 125 34.78 19.39 -18.67
CA VAL A 125 34.33 18.65 -19.86
C VAL A 125 35.17 17.38 -20.01
N ALA A 126 34.53 16.22 -20.05
CA ALA A 126 35.17 14.91 -20.22
C ALA A 126 34.30 13.97 -21.07
N ARG A 127 33.73 14.50 -22.17
CA ARG A 127 32.86 13.75 -23.07
C ARG A 127 33.59 12.57 -23.69
N PHE A 128 33.04 11.37 -23.59
CA PHE A 128 33.66 10.13 -24.08
C PHE A 128 35.10 9.90 -23.58
N ALA A 129 35.49 10.55 -22.49
CA ALA A 129 36.80 10.33 -21.89
C ALA A 129 36.88 8.92 -21.32
N ARG A 130 38.05 8.31 -21.39
CA ARG A 130 38.33 7.01 -20.78
C ARG A 130 39.36 7.18 -19.67
N MET A 131 39.05 6.64 -18.50
CA MET A 131 39.89 6.74 -17.33
C MET A 131 40.17 5.33 -16.82
N ASP A 132 41.42 4.91 -16.95
CA ASP A 132 41.82 3.53 -16.64
C ASP A 132 41.80 3.24 -15.12
N ALA A 133 41.80 4.28 -14.28
CA ALA A 133 41.62 4.21 -12.84
C ALA A 133 40.48 5.15 -12.37
N ASN A 134 40.73 6.05 -11.40
CA ASN A 134 39.70 6.85 -10.76
C ASN A 134 39.56 8.24 -11.39
N LEU A 135 38.33 8.76 -11.34
CA LEU A 135 38.04 10.19 -11.48
C LEU A 135 37.64 10.72 -10.11
N VAL A 136 38.50 11.53 -9.50
CA VAL A 136 38.22 12.15 -8.20
C VAL A 136 38.03 13.63 -8.42
N VAL A 137 36.85 14.14 -8.08
CA VAL A 137 36.52 15.56 -8.07
C VAL A 137 35.88 15.85 -6.72
N ARG A 138 36.69 16.00 -5.68
CA ARG A 138 36.28 16.02 -4.28
C ARG A 138 36.37 17.41 -3.68
N SER A 139 35.35 17.82 -2.92
CA SER A 139 35.29 19.13 -2.28
C SER A 139 35.54 20.30 -3.25
N CYS A 140 35.18 20.14 -4.52
CA CYS A 140 35.41 21.16 -5.54
C CYS A 140 34.18 22.08 -5.68
N GLY A 141 34.41 23.33 -6.07
CA GLY A 141 33.35 24.24 -6.52
C GLY A 141 33.35 24.33 -8.03
N ILE A 142 32.25 23.92 -8.67
CA ILE A 142 32.07 24.01 -10.12
C ILE A 142 30.93 24.97 -10.44
N ASP A 143 31.29 26.16 -10.92
CA ASP A 143 30.38 27.28 -11.15
C ASP A 143 29.69 27.23 -12.54
N GLY A 144 29.90 26.13 -13.28
CA GLY A 144 29.38 25.96 -14.64
C GLY A 144 29.14 24.51 -15.02
N TRP A 145 29.03 24.25 -16.32
CA TRP A 145 28.64 22.94 -16.82
C TRP A 145 29.70 21.87 -16.55
N SER A 146 29.26 20.76 -15.95
CA SER A 146 30.04 19.52 -15.88
C SER A 146 29.48 18.48 -16.86
N ASP A 147 30.29 18.05 -17.83
CA ASP A 147 29.88 17.14 -18.89
C ASP A 147 30.74 15.87 -18.92
N LEU A 148 30.17 14.76 -18.48
CA LEU A 148 30.71 13.41 -18.48
C LEU A 148 29.99 12.51 -19.49
N PHE A 149 29.33 13.07 -20.50
CA PHE A 149 28.52 12.33 -21.47
C PHE A 149 29.32 11.19 -22.12
N GLY A 150 28.84 9.96 -21.97
CA GLY A 150 29.45 8.76 -22.54
C GLY A 150 30.87 8.45 -22.05
N ALA A 151 31.33 9.08 -20.97
CA ALA A 151 32.63 8.79 -20.38
C ALA A 151 32.65 7.38 -19.77
N HIS A 152 33.84 6.81 -19.64
CA HIS A 152 34.07 5.51 -19.00
C HIS A 152 35.17 5.62 -17.95
N VAL A 153 34.83 5.32 -16.71
CA VAL A 153 35.76 5.25 -15.58
C VAL A 153 35.85 3.79 -15.11
N SER A 154 37.00 3.17 -15.29
CA SER A 154 37.23 1.78 -14.87
C SER A 154 37.29 1.63 -13.34
N GLY A 155 37.72 2.69 -12.65
CA GLY A 155 37.73 2.78 -11.20
C GLY A 155 36.46 3.42 -10.65
N GLN A 156 36.64 4.24 -9.61
CA GLN A 156 35.59 4.96 -8.92
C GLN A 156 35.43 6.39 -9.47
N LEU A 157 34.19 6.87 -9.55
CA LEU A 157 33.88 8.29 -9.69
C LEU A 157 33.57 8.86 -8.30
N ASP A 158 34.41 9.75 -7.80
CA ASP A 158 34.24 10.37 -6.47
C ASP A 158 33.94 11.87 -6.61
N LEU A 159 32.73 12.26 -6.23
CA LEU A 159 32.20 13.63 -6.21
C LEU A 159 31.89 14.11 -4.79
N GLN A 160 32.47 13.48 -3.76
CA GLN A 160 32.11 13.78 -2.38
C GLN A 160 32.40 15.23 -2.00
N GLY A 161 31.43 15.88 -1.35
CA GLY A 161 31.54 17.28 -0.90
C GLY A 161 31.65 18.32 -2.01
N THR A 162 31.50 17.94 -3.28
CA THR A 162 31.57 18.87 -4.41
C THR A 162 30.26 19.65 -4.58
N CYS A 163 30.37 20.92 -4.90
CA CYS A 163 29.25 21.84 -5.15
C CYS A 163 29.19 22.16 -6.63
N LEU A 164 28.10 21.77 -7.29
CA LEU A 164 27.80 22.12 -8.67
C LEU A 164 26.74 23.21 -8.67
N SER A 165 27.01 24.37 -9.26
CA SER A 165 26.02 25.45 -9.35
C SER A 165 25.80 25.86 -10.80
N ARG A 166 24.62 25.53 -11.32
CA ARG A 166 24.13 25.98 -12.62
C ARG A 166 22.58 26.04 -12.59
N PRO A 167 22.01 26.96 -11.81
CA PRO A 167 20.58 26.99 -11.52
C PRO A 167 19.73 27.15 -12.79
N GLY A 168 18.73 26.30 -12.94
CA GLY A 168 17.79 26.32 -14.08
C GLY A 168 18.28 25.62 -15.35
N ASP A 169 19.48 25.03 -15.32
CA ASP A 169 20.05 24.24 -16.42
C ASP A 169 20.64 22.92 -15.86
N VAL A 170 21.26 22.11 -16.71
CA VAL A 170 21.91 20.87 -16.31
C VAL A 170 23.28 21.17 -15.70
N ALA A 171 23.43 20.87 -14.41
CA ALA A 171 24.68 21.04 -13.66
C ALA A 171 25.68 19.91 -13.96
N LEU A 172 25.19 18.66 -14.04
CA LEU A 172 25.98 17.48 -14.40
C LEU A 172 25.29 16.65 -15.47
N THR A 173 25.95 16.49 -16.62
CA THR A 173 25.52 15.57 -17.68
C THR A 173 26.37 14.30 -17.62
N GLY A 174 25.81 13.20 -17.12
CA GLY A 174 26.43 11.87 -17.08
C GLY A 174 25.64 10.84 -17.89
N ASP A 175 24.96 11.27 -18.96
CA ASP A 175 24.19 10.35 -19.78
C ASP A 175 25.09 9.34 -20.48
N GLY A 176 24.74 8.06 -20.40
CA GLY A 176 25.57 6.96 -20.90
C GLY A 176 26.92 6.79 -20.20
N LEU A 177 27.16 7.48 -19.08
CA LEU A 177 28.35 7.30 -18.25
C LEU A 177 28.46 5.84 -17.80
N ALA A 178 29.64 5.25 -17.94
CA ALA A 178 29.97 3.94 -17.39
C ALA A 178 31.00 4.10 -16.27
N VAL A 179 30.68 3.61 -15.09
CA VAL A 179 31.60 3.50 -13.96
C VAL A 179 31.64 2.03 -13.56
N ASP A 180 32.77 1.35 -13.76
CA ASP A 180 32.86 -0.09 -13.49
C ASP A 180 32.85 -0.39 -11.98
N SER A 181 33.20 0.59 -11.14
CA SER A 181 33.10 0.52 -9.68
C SER A 181 31.94 1.37 -9.14
N GLY A 182 32.16 2.17 -8.09
CA GLY A 182 31.14 3.01 -7.46
C GLY A 182 31.14 4.45 -7.94
N MET A 183 29.99 5.10 -7.84
CA MET A 183 29.84 6.55 -7.96
C MET A 183 29.49 7.12 -6.58
N LEU A 184 30.40 7.89 -6.00
CA LEU A 184 30.27 8.44 -4.65
C LEU A 184 29.93 9.93 -4.70
N CYS A 185 28.71 10.28 -4.37
CA CYS A 185 28.20 11.65 -4.27
C CYS A 185 27.75 11.95 -2.83
N GLY A 186 28.48 11.41 -1.84
CA GLY A 186 28.17 11.59 -0.42
C GLY A 186 28.82 12.81 0.22
N GLY A 187 28.65 12.96 1.54
CA GLY A 187 29.49 13.85 2.35
C GLY A 187 29.34 15.34 2.05
N GLY A 188 28.12 15.79 1.74
CA GLY A 188 27.83 17.20 1.47
C GLY A 188 27.87 17.60 -0.01
N PHE A 189 27.87 16.63 -0.93
CA PHE A 189 27.64 16.92 -2.35
C PHE A 189 26.36 17.76 -2.53
N SER A 190 26.46 18.84 -3.29
CA SER A 190 25.32 19.68 -3.62
C SER A 190 25.28 19.99 -5.10
N ALA A 191 24.08 19.96 -5.68
CA ALA A 191 23.84 20.35 -7.06
C ALA A 191 22.64 21.30 -7.13
N GLU A 192 22.90 22.53 -7.57
CA GLU A 192 21.89 23.51 -7.96
C GLU A 192 21.75 23.46 -9.48
N GLY A 193 20.71 22.80 -9.97
CA GLY A 193 20.55 22.41 -11.37
C GLY A 193 20.43 20.89 -11.55
N GLU A 194 20.00 20.46 -12.73
CA GLU A 194 19.68 19.05 -12.99
C GLU A 194 20.97 18.19 -12.97
N VAL A 195 20.90 17.03 -12.30
CA VAL A 195 21.87 15.95 -12.46
C VAL A 195 21.26 14.87 -13.36
N SER A 196 21.78 14.74 -14.57
CA SER A 196 21.30 13.74 -15.56
C SER A 196 22.25 12.56 -15.62
N LEU A 197 21.73 11.36 -15.45
CA LEU A 197 22.42 10.06 -15.48
C LEU A 197 21.67 9.06 -16.37
N VAL A 198 21.07 9.55 -17.45
CA VAL A 198 20.18 8.74 -18.29
C VAL A 198 20.96 7.61 -18.95
N GLY A 199 20.53 6.37 -18.71
CA GLY A 199 21.17 5.17 -19.25
C GLY A 199 22.60 4.95 -18.75
N ALA A 200 23.02 5.62 -17.67
CA ALA A 200 24.31 5.39 -17.03
C ALA A 200 24.38 3.98 -16.42
N ARG A 201 25.60 3.49 -16.24
CA ARG A 201 25.90 2.18 -15.66
C ARG A 201 26.89 2.34 -14.52
N VAL A 202 26.54 1.80 -13.36
CA VAL A 202 27.40 1.80 -12.16
C VAL A 202 27.57 0.35 -11.71
N GLY A 203 28.79 -0.17 -11.80
CA GLY A 203 29.11 -1.58 -11.51
C GLY A 203 29.09 -1.94 -10.03
N ALA A 204 29.00 -0.96 -9.14
CA ALA A 204 28.81 -1.16 -7.70
C ALA A 204 27.68 -0.27 -7.16
N ILE A 205 28.01 0.71 -6.32
CA ILE A 205 27.03 1.50 -5.58
C ILE A 205 26.98 2.92 -6.14
N LEU A 206 25.77 3.48 -6.23
CA LEU A 206 25.56 4.92 -6.35
C LEU A 206 25.19 5.48 -4.97
N ASP A 207 26.11 6.22 -4.36
CA ASP A 207 25.98 6.78 -3.03
C ASP A 207 25.60 8.26 -3.08
N LEU A 208 24.40 8.60 -2.65
CA LEU A 208 23.87 9.97 -2.54
C LEU A 208 23.54 10.32 -1.08
N ARG A 209 24.18 9.66 -0.10
CA ARG A 209 23.95 9.95 1.32
C ARG A 209 24.36 11.38 1.65
N GLN A 210 23.48 12.10 2.35
CA GLN A 210 23.67 13.53 2.69
C GLN A 210 23.78 14.47 1.47
N ALA A 211 23.50 14.01 0.25
CA ALA A 211 23.50 14.87 -0.91
C ALA A 211 22.30 15.83 -0.90
N ARG A 212 22.48 17.02 -1.48
CA ARG A 212 21.41 18.01 -1.68
C ARG A 212 21.26 18.33 -3.16
N LEU A 213 20.13 17.98 -3.73
CA LEU A 213 19.81 18.29 -5.13
C LEU A 213 18.67 19.31 -5.14
N SER A 214 18.86 20.45 -5.79
CA SER A 214 17.82 21.48 -5.87
C SER A 214 17.65 21.95 -7.30
N THR A 215 16.44 21.78 -7.81
CA THR A 215 15.95 22.36 -9.06
C THR A 215 14.46 22.64 -8.88
N PRO A 216 14.09 23.74 -8.19
CA PRO A 216 12.70 24.03 -7.85
C PRO A 216 11.80 24.08 -9.09
N GLY A 217 10.75 23.26 -9.10
CA GLY A 217 9.82 23.15 -10.24
C GLY A 217 10.37 22.46 -11.49
N GLY A 218 11.60 21.92 -11.43
CA GLY A 218 12.23 21.14 -12.49
C GLY A 218 12.67 19.76 -12.01
N GLN A 219 13.60 19.16 -12.74
CA GLN A 219 14.15 17.83 -12.44
C GLN A 219 15.43 18.00 -11.62
N ALA A 220 15.45 17.45 -10.41
CA ALA A 220 16.63 17.46 -9.55
C ALA A 220 17.59 16.32 -9.92
N LEU A 221 17.03 15.14 -10.24
CA LEU A 221 17.79 13.95 -10.66
C LEU A 221 17.04 13.21 -11.75
N ASN A 222 17.68 13.07 -12.91
CA ASN A 222 17.18 12.27 -14.01
C ASN A 222 18.04 11.01 -14.18
N ALA A 223 17.64 9.92 -13.55
CA ALA A 223 18.32 8.63 -13.59
C ALA A 223 17.49 7.57 -14.32
N ASP A 224 16.81 7.99 -15.39
CA ASP A 224 16.03 7.10 -16.23
C ASP A 224 16.89 6.01 -16.86
N ARG A 225 16.42 4.77 -16.80
CA ARG A 225 17.09 3.58 -17.34
C ARG A 225 18.52 3.39 -16.82
N ILE A 226 18.87 4.00 -15.69
CA ILE A 226 20.15 3.73 -15.03
C ILE A 226 20.21 2.24 -14.64
N THR A 227 21.39 1.63 -14.79
CA THR A 227 21.67 0.28 -14.30
C THR A 227 22.70 0.36 -13.18
N ILE A 228 22.36 -0.17 -12.02
CA ILE A 228 23.23 -0.22 -10.84
C ILE A 228 23.35 -1.69 -10.42
N ASP A 229 24.55 -2.24 -10.52
CA ASP A 229 24.81 -3.66 -10.19
C ASP A 229 24.87 -3.91 -8.68
N GLY A 230 24.96 -2.84 -7.88
CA GLY A 230 24.79 -2.85 -6.42
C GLY A 230 23.57 -2.03 -5.97
N ALA A 231 23.74 -1.21 -4.93
CA ALA A 231 22.66 -0.47 -4.29
C ALA A 231 22.61 1.01 -4.69
N LEU A 232 21.42 1.61 -4.63
CA LEU A 232 21.22 3.05 -4.68
C LEU A 232 20.94 3.58 -3.26
N MET A 233 21.86 4.39 -2.73
CA MET A 233 21.83 4.85 -1.35
C MET A 233 21.51 6.33 -1.24
N CYS A 234 20.24 6.65 -1.03
CA CYS A 234 19.73 8.01 -0.80
C CYS A 234 19.26 8.16 0.65
N SER A 235 20.15 7.98 1.63
CA SER A 235 19.78 7.92 3.05
C SER A 235 20.44 9.00 3.90
N ALA A 236 19.97 9.11 5.15
CA ALA A 236 20.62 9.86 6.23
C ALA A 236 20.92 11.33 5.88
N GLY A 237 19.89 12.11 5.52
CA GLY A 237 20.03 13.54 5.22
C GLY A 237 20.07 13.88 3.73
N PHE A 238 19.79 12.91 2.84
CA PHE A 238 19.51 13.18 1.44
C PHE A 238 18.30 14.11 1.32
N ALA A 239 18.45 15.21 0.58
CA ALA A 239 17.38 16.16 0.33
C ALA A 239 17.29 16.46 -1.17
N ALA A 240 16.09 16.39 -1.72
CA ALA A 240 15.82 16.77 -3.10
C ALA A 240 14.64 17.74 -3.17
N GLU A 241 14.86 18.85 -3.84
CA GLU A 241 13.82 19.82 -4.21
C GLU A 241 13.65 19.80 -5.73
N GLY A 242 12.52 19.32 -6.23
CA GLY A 242 12.29 18.99 -7.63
C GLY A 242 11.96 17.51 -7.84
N GLU A 243 11.81 17.10 -9.09
CA GLU A 243 11.45 15.72 -9.45
C GLU A 243 12.68 14.80 -9.49
N ILE A 244 12.53 13.58 -8.98
CA ILE A 244 13.48 12.47 -9.18
C ILE A 244 12.87 11.47 -10.15
N TRP A 245 13.56 11.18 -11.24
CA TRP A 245 13.13 10.20 -12.24
C TRP A 245 14.01 8.96 -12.21
N LEU A 246 13.39 7.79 -12.05
CA LEU A 246 13.99 6.46 -12.02
C LEU A 246 13.24 5.52 -12.97
N ARG A 247 12.74 6.04 -14.10
CA ARG A 247 11.84 5.28 -14.97
C ARG A 247 12.62 4.20 -15.70
N GLY A 248 12.17 2.95 -15.56
CA GLY A 248 12.84 1.79 -16.12
C GLY A 248 14.26 1.56 -15.59
N ALA A 249 14.62 2.16 -14.44
CA ALA A 249 15.89 1.89 -13.79
C ALA A 249 15.96 0.44 -13.29
N HIS A 250 17.15 -0.15 -13.28
CA HIS A 250 17.42 -1.47 -12.71
C HIS A 250 18.48 -1.34 -11.62
N ILE A 251 18.11 -1.69 -10.40
CA ILE A 251 18.98 -1.75 -9.23
C ILE A 251 19.04 -3.21 -8.78
N ALA A 252 20.21 -3.84 -8.86
CA ALA A 252 20.37 -5.24 -8.48
C ALA A 252 20.42 -5.43 -6.95
N GLY A 253 20.86 -4.42 -6.21
CA GLY A 253 20.79 -4.35 -4.76
C GLY A 253 19.52 -3.66 -4.25
N ASP A 254 19.65 -2.95 -3.12
CA ASP A 254 18.56 -2.23 -2.48
C ASP A 254 18.45 -0.78 -2.97
N LEU A 255 17.23 -0.24 -2.98
CA LEU A 255 16.96 1.19 -3.06
C LEU A 255 16.64 1.72 -1.67
N THR A 256 17.54 2.53 -1.11
CA THR A 256 17.34 3.12 0.23
C THR A 256 17.04 4.61 0.12
N LEU A 257 15.88 5.02 0.62
CA LEU A 257 15.41 6.41 0.78
C LEU A 257 15.19 6.76 2.27
N SER A 258 15.80 6.00 3.18
CA SER A 258 15.58 6.13 4.62
C SER A 258 16.04 7.49 5.17
N GLY A 259 15.11 8.23 5.78
CA GLY A 259 15.34 9.58 6.30
C GLY A 259 15.55 10.65 5.22
N ALA A 260 15.18 10.38 3.96
CA ALA A 260 15.25 11.36 2.89
C ALA A 260 14.11 12.39 2.99
N SER A 261 14.37 13.62 2.54
CA SER A 261 13.36 14.67 2.39
C SER A 261 13.19 15.03 0.92
N LEU A 262 12.05 14.71 0.32
CA LEU A 262 11.74 14.99 -1.08
C LEU A 262 10.60 16.01 -1.16
N ARG A 263 10.77 17.10 -1.91
CA ARG A 263 9.77 18.17 -2.00
C ARG A 263 9.57 18.62 -3.44
N ASN A 264 8.30 18.69 -3.85
CA ASN A 264 7.88 19.34 -5.08
C ASN A 264 6.45 19.86 -4.91
N GLU A 265 6.31 21.15 -4.58
CA GLU A 265 5.06 21.77 -4.13
C GLU A 265 3.84 21.57 -5.07
N LYS A 266 4.07 21.37 -6.37
CA LYS A 266 3.01 21.32 -7.38
C LYS A 266 3.04 20.06 -8.25
N GLY A 267 3.71 18.99 -7.80
CA GLY A 267 3.89 17.85 -8.68
C GLY A 267 4.35 16.56 -8.00
N ARG A 268 5.01 15.76 -8.83
CA ARG A 268 5.55 14.46 -8.46
C ARG A 268 6.92 14.66 -7.83
N VAL A 269 7.19 14.02 -6.71
CA VAL A 269 8.54 14.02 -6.11
C VAL A 269 9.41 12.89 -6.66
N LEU A 270 8.78 11.75 -6.96
CA LEU A 270 9.47 10.55 -7.41
C LEU A 270 8.66 9.85 -8.50
N ASP A 271 9.24 9.72 -9.69
CA ASP A 271 8.73 8.89 -10.77
C ASP A 271 9.59 7.62 -10.92
N ALA A 272 9.16 6.54 -10.28
CA ALA A 272 9.80 5.24 -10.33
C ALA A 272 8.96 4.25 -11.17
N GLY A 273 8.43 4.75 -12.29
CA GLY A 273 7.69 3.94 -13.26
C GLY A 273 8.52 2.83 -13.88
N HIS A 274 8.02 1.60 -13.91
CA HIS A 274 8.76 0.43 -14.38
C HIS A 274 10.10 0.17 -13.68
N LEU A 275 10.32 0.78 -12.50
CA LEU A 275 11.52 0.54 -11.69
C LEU A 275 11.63 -0.96 -11.38
N LYS A 276 12.83 -1.51 -11.52
CA LYS A 276 13.17 -2.86 -11.09
C LYS A 276 14.23 -2.81 -10.00
N VAL A 277 13.88 -3.28 -8.81
CA VAL A 277 14.80 -3.48 -7.69
C VAL A 277 14.82 -4.97 -7.38
N ASP A 278 15.96 -5.64 -7.54
CA ASP A 278 16.06 -7.08 -7.21
C ASP A 278 16.09 -7.29 -5.68
N GLY A 279 16.66 -6.34 -4.93
CA GLY A 279 16.57 -6.24 -3.48
C GLY A 279 15.28 -5.57 -2.97
N GLY A 280 15.36 -4.91 -1.82
CA GLY A 280 14.26 -4.17 -1.19
C GLY A 280 14.23 -2.67 -1.50
N LEU A 281 13.07 -2.06 -1.29
CA LEU A 281 12.90 -0.60 -1.30
C LEU A 281 12.60 -0.13 0.12
N PHE A 282 13.54 0.59 0.72
CA PHE A 282 13.47 1.04 2.11
C PHE A 282 13.33 2.56 2.18
N ALA A 283 12.13 3.04 2.47
CA ALA A 283 11.80 4.44 2.67
C ALA A 283 11.42 4.71 4.15
N VAL A 284 12.25 4.20 5.08
CA VAL A 284 12.00 4.32 6.51
C VAL A 284 12.22 5.76 6.96
N GLY A 285 11.21 6.40 7.56
CA GLY A 285 11.30 7.78 7.99
C GLY A 285 11.40 8.80 6.85
N ILE A 286 11.04 8.42 5.62
CA ILE A 286 11.02 9.35 4.48
C ILE A 286 10.00 10.47 4.74
N ALA A 287 10.33 11.70 4.37
CA ALA A 287 9.39 12.82 4.34
C ALA A 287 9.21 13.27 2.89
N THR A 288 7.96 13.26 2.42
CA THR A 288 7.63 13.67 1.05
C THR A 288 6.50 14.69 1.01
N GLU A 289 6.68 15.71 0.17
CA GLU A 289 5.66 16.70 -0.18
C GLU A 289 5.45 16.66 -1.70
N GLY A 290 4.44 15.90 -2.13
CA GLY A 290 4.13 15.59 -3.52
C GLY A 290 3.84 14.11 -3.75
N GLU A 291 3.56 13.73 -4.99
CA GLU A 291 3.20 12.36 -5.37
C GLU A 291 4.44 11.46 -5.52
N ILE A 292 4.39 10.24 -5.00
CA ILE A 292 5.30 9.14 -5.34
C ILE A 292 4.60 8.20 -6.32
N LYS A 293 5.22 7.95 -7.49
CA LYS A 293 4.70 7.02 -8.49
C LYS A 293 5.56 5.76 -8.60
N LEU A 294 4.94 4.60 -8.38
CA LEU A 294 5.53 3.25 -8.49
C LEU A 294 4.77 2.40 -9.52
N HIS A 295 4.31 3.01 -10.60
CA HIS A 295 3.50 2.31 -11.60
C HIS A 295 4.30 1.17 -12.25
N SER A 296 3.72 -0.04 -12.28
CA SER A 296 4.36 -1.24 -12.82
C SER A 296 5.77 -1.52 -12.29
N ALA A 297 6.12 -1.03 -11.09
CA ALA A 297 7.41 -1.29 -10.48
C ALA A 297 7.50 -2.73 -9.97
N ARG A 298 8.72 -3.28 -9.92
CA ARG A 298 9.01 -4.61 -9.39
C ARG A 298 10.07 -4.50 -8.32
N VAL A 299 9.74 -4.95 -7.11
CA VAL A 299 10.64 -5.01 -5.97
C VAL A 299 10.75 -6.47 -5.56
N GLY A 300 11.92 -7.07 -5.65
CA GLY A 300 12.13 -8.48 -5.29
C GLY A 300 12.03 -8.72 -3.79
N GLY A 301 12.49 -7.75 -3.00
CA GLY A 301 12.47 -7.75 -1.54
C GLY A 301 11.27 -6.99 -0.94
N PRO A 302 11.40 -6.51 0.32
CA PRO A 302 10.33 -5.78 0.99
C PRO A 302 10.19 -4.34 0.48
N LEU A 303 8.97 -3.81 0.57
CA LEU A 303 8.65 -2.40 0.35
C LEU A 303 8.31 -1.76 1.69
N SER A 304 9.17 -0.90 2.22
CA SER A 304 9.04 -0.38 3.60
C SER A 304 8.88 1.14 3.63
N PHE A 305 7.78 1.61 4.23
CA PHE A 305 7.45 2.99 4.55
C PHE A 305 7.22 3.16 6.06
N ILE A 306 8.00 2.45 6.89
CA ILE A 306 7.91 2.55 8.35
C ILE A 306 8.30 3.96 8.79
N ASP A 307 7.51 4.58 9.67
CA ASP A 307 7.66 5.95 10.16
C ASP A 307 7.69 7.02 9.04
N ALA A 308 7.20 6.69 7.84
CA ALA A 308 7.16 7.61 6.70
C ALA A 308 6.11 8.71 6.88
N ARG A 309 6.38 9.90 6.35
CA ARG A 309 5.45 11.02 6.20
C ARG A 309 5.24 11.32 4.72
N LEU A 310 4.04 11.01 4.21
CA LEU A 310 3.69 11.24 2.81
C LEU A 310 2.59 12.29 2.75
N SER A 311 2.85 13.43 2.11
CA SER A 311 1.90 14.54 2.05
C SER A 311 1.61 14.93 0.60
N ASN A 312 0.38 14.66 0.16
CA ASN A 312 -0.20 15.22 -1.05
C ASN A 312 -1.71 15.43 -0.84
N PRO A 313 -2.11 16.42 -0.01
CA PRO A 313 -3.49 16.57 0.44
C PRO A 313 -4.45 16.81 -0.74
N GLY A 314 -5.53 16.02 -0.78
CA GLY A 314 -6.52 16.06 -1.86
C GLY A 314 -6.07 15.37 -3.16
N GLY A 315 -4.81 14.92 -3.25
CA GLY A 315 -4.29 14.12 -4.35
C GLY A 315 -3.92 12.71 -3.90
N THR A 316 -3.12 12.04 -4.73
CA THR A 316 -2.55 10.72 -4.44
C THR A 316 -1.14 10.89 -3.87
N ALA A 317 -0.91 10.44 -2.65
CA ALA A 317 0.41 10.47 -2.04
C ALA A 317 1.30 9.35 -2.58
N LEU A 318 0.72 8.16 -2.77
CA LEU A 318 1.40 6.99 -3.34
C LEU A 318 0.56 6.35 -4.44
N LEU A 319 1.04 6.44 -5.68
CA LEU A 319 0.38 5.91 -6.86
C LEU A 319 1.12 4.68 -7.39
N ALA A 320 0.57 3.50 -7.14
CA ALA A 320 1.03 2.23 -7.70
C ALA A 320 -0.11 1.60 -8.51
N GLU A 321 -0.17 1.99 -9.78
CA GLU A 321 -1.11 1.42 -10.75
C GLU A 321 -0.43 0.34 -11.60
N ASP A 322 -1.27 -0.54 -12.16
CA ASP A 322 -0.88 -1.45 -13.22
C ASP A 322 0.27 -2.40 -12.88
N GLY A 323 0.12 -3.10 -11.75
CA GLY A 323 0.91 -4.29 -11.47
C GLY A 323 2.22 -4.06 -10.73
N LEU A 324 2.22 -3.18 -9.71
CA LEU A 324 3.26 -3.20 -8.68
C LEU A 324 3.42 -4.63 -8.17
N THR A 325 4.62 -5.17 -8.28
CA THR A 325 4.94 -6.51 -7.78
C THR A 325 5.97 -6.39 -6.67
N VAL A 326 5.64 -6.89 -5.48
CA VAL A 326 6.54 -6.98 -4.33
C VAL A 326 6.73 -8.45 -4.01
N GLY A 327 7.95 -8.96 -4.13
CA GLY A 327 8.26 -10.38 -3.88
C GLY A 327 8.13 -10.77 -2.41
N ALA A 328 8.28 -9.80 -1.49
CA ALA A 328 8.09 -10.00 -0.06
C ALA A 328 6.90 -9.20 0.48
N SER A 329 7.03 -8.65 1.70
CA SER A 329 5.98 -7.91 2.39
C SER A 329 6.09 -6.40 2.17
N THR A 330 4.95 -5.71 2.25
CA THR A 330 4.85 -4.26 2.22
C THR A 330 4.46 -3.72 3.60
N PHE A 331 5.21 -2.76 4.13
CA PHE A 331 5.07 -2.24 5.48
C PHE A 331 4.86 -0.73 5.52
N PHE A 332 3.72 -0.29 6.03
CA PHE A 332 3.43 1.07 6.47
C PHE A 332 3.27 1.02 8.00
N GLY A 333 4.38 0.87 8.73
CA GLY A 333 4.35 0.85 10.19
C GLY A 333 4.40 2.27 10.73
N ARG A 334 3.39 2.74 11.48
CA ARG A 334 3.33 4.11 12.03
C ARG A 334 3.54 5.23 10.99
N ALA A 335 3.15 4.98 9.74
CA ALA A 335 3.24 5.99 8.69
C ALA A 335 2.16 7.07 8.90
N GLU A 336 2.44 8.30 8.48
CA GLU A 336 1.48 9.40 8.42
C GLU A 336 1.30 9.81 6.95
N VAL A 337 0.10 9.61 6.42
CA VAL A 337 -0.21 9.85 5.02
C VAL A 337 -1.39 10.80 4.89
N ALA A 338 -1.17 11.94 4.25
CA ALA A 338 -2.21 12.89 3.86
C ALA A 338 -2.44 12.80 2.35
N GLY A 339 -3.58 12.28 1.92
CA GLY A 339 -3.88 11.94 0.53
C GLY A 339 -4.21 10.45 0.35
N GLU A 340 -4.36 10.02 -0.91
CA GLU A 340 -4.70 8.64 -1.27
C GLU A 340 -3.45 7.74 -1.39
N ILE A 341 -3.57 6.49 -0.90
CA ILE A 341 -2.68 5.39 -1.27
C ILE A 341 -3.43 4.50 -2.27
N CYS A 342 -2.95 4.46 -3.50
CA CYS A 342 -3.51 3.64 -4.57
C CYS A 342 -2.56 2.48 -4.91
N LEU A 343 -2.98 1.25 -4.60
CA LEU A 343 -2.30 -0.02 -4.93
C LEU A 343 -3.19 -0.85 -5.86
N LEU A 344 -3.52 -0.30 -7.03
CA LEU A 344 -4.44 -0.92 -7.97
C LEU A 344 -3.77 -2.09 -8.71
N ARG A 345 -4.38 -3.27 -8.60
CA ARG A 345 -3.89 -4.52 -9.19
C ARG A 345 -2.47 -4.88 -8.76
N ALA A 346 -2.05 -4.46 -7.55
CA ALA A 346 -0.76 -4.83 -7.01
C ALA A 346 -0.73 -6.33 -6.63
N ASN A 347 0.45 -6.93 -6.70
CA ASN A 347 0.72 -8.30 -6.27
C ASN A 347 1.80 -8.28 -5.17
N ILE A 348 1.45 -8.74 -3.98
CA ILE A 348 2.31 -8.76 -2.80
C ILE A 348 2.49 -10.22 -2.38
N GLY A 349 3.71 -10.74 -2.50
CA GLY A 349 4.06 -12.12 -2.14
C GLY A 349 4.05 -12.40 -0.64
N GLY A 350 4.02 -11.37 0.20
CA GLY A 350 3.94 -11.50 1.65
C GLY A 350 2.71 -10.83 2.26
N LEU A 351 2.93 -10.10 3.36
CA LEU A 351 1.92 -9.33 4.09
C LEU A 351 1.84 -7.90 3.56
N LEU A 352 0.64 -7.32 3.54
CA LEU A 352 0.45 -5.87 3.50
C LEU A 352 0.08 -5.38 4.91
N SER A 353 0.99 -4.64 5.55
CA SER A 353 0.82 -4.17 6.94
C SER A 353 0.72 -2.65 6.98
N LEU A 354 -0.36 -2.13 7.57
CA LEU A 354 -0.54 -0.70 7.86
C LEU A 354 -0.64 -0.45 9.39
N THR A 355 0.04 -1.26 10.19
CA THR A 355 -0.05 -1.21 11.66
C THR A 355 0.27 0.18 12.21
N GLY A 356 -0.67 0.77 12.94
CA GLY A 356 -0.51 2.09 13.56
C GLY A 356 -0.40 3.26 12.56
N THR A 357 -0.70 3.04 11.28
CA THR A 357 -0.69 4.11 10.27
C THR A 357 -1.84 5.07 10.46
N ARG A 358 -1.58 6.36 10.22
CA ARG A 358 -2.59 7.41 10.10
C ARG A 358 -2.73 7.80 8.64
N LEU A 359 -3.91 7.61 8.08
CA LEU A 359 -4.20 7.90 6.69
C LEU A 359 -5.41 8.84 6.63
N ALA A 360 -5.22 10.05 6.10
CA ALA A 360 -6.24 11.08 6.06
C ALA A 360 -6.50 11.57 4.63
N ASN A 361 -7.69 11.30 4.13
CA ASN A 361 -8.24 11.88 2.91
C ASN A 361 -9.77 12.08 3.07
N PRO A 362 -10.19 13.01 3.94
CA PRO A 362 -11.58 13.11 4.39
C PRO A 362 -12.55 13.38 3.22
N GLY A 363 -13.66 12.63 3.18
CA GLY A 363 -14.67 12.72 2.12
C GLY A 363 -14.24 12.17 0.75
N ARG A 364 -13.05 11.59 0.65
CA ARG A 364 -12.49 10.95 -0.56
C ARG A 364 -12.02 9.53 -0.22
N ARG A 365 -11.41 8.85 -1.20
CA ARG A 365 -10.77 7.55 -0.98
C ARG A 365 -9.41 7.75 -0.33
N ALA A 366 -9.22 7.10 0.81
CA ALA A 366 -7.95 7.10 1.52
C ALA A 366 -7.08 5.95 1.02
N LEU A 367 -7.65 4.74 0.87
CA LEU A 367 -6.92 3.54 0.52
C LEU A 367 -7.63 2.77 -0.59
N GLN A 368 -7.00 2.68 -1.77
CA GLN A 368 -7.53 1.98 -2.94
C GLN A 368 -6.71 0.72 -3.24
N LEU A 369 -7.29 -0.45 -3.02
CA LEU A 369 -6.69 -1.78 -3.16
C LEU A 369 -7.44 -2.67 -4.17
N HIS A 370 -8.01 -2.07 -5.21
CA HIS A 370 -8.85 -2.80 -6.16
C HIS A 370 -8.03 -3.81 -6.95
N GLY A 371 -8.51 -5.06 -7.02
CA GLY A 371 -7.80 -6.16 -7.67
C GLY A 371 -6.46 -6.54 -7.02
N LEU A 372 -6.18 -6.07 -5.80
CA LEU A 372 -4.99 -6.43 -5.05
C LEU A 372 -4.94 -7.95 -4.83
N THR A 373 -3.77 -8.55 -5.01
CA THR A 373 -3.48 -9.92 -4.57
C THR A 373 -2.41 -9.87 -3.49
N VAL A 374 -2.71 -10.45 -2.32
CA VAL A 374 -1.78 -10.62 -1.21
C VAL A 374 -1.75 -12.09 -0.84
N GLU A 375 -0.57 -12.71 -0.92
CA GLU A 375 -0.44 -14.15 -0.63
C GLU A 375 -0.69 -14.48 0.84
N SER A 376 -0.23 -13.62 1.76
CA SER A 376 -0.52 -13.75 3.19
C SER A 376 -1.76 -12.95 3.58
N GLY A 377 -1.63 -11.86 4.34
CA GLY A 377 -2.77 -11.11 4.87
C GLY A 377 -2.66 -9.60 4.71
N LEU A 378 -3.77 -8.91 5.00
CA LEU A 378 -3.86 -7.47 5.15
C LEU A 378 -4.05 -7.12 6.62
N HIS A 379 -3.08 -6.43 7.21
CA HIS A 379 -3.07 -6.07 8.63
C HIS A 379 -3.25 -4.56 8.81
N LEU A 380 -4.42 -4.15 9.29
CA LEU A 380 -4.80 -2.76 9.57
C LEU A 380 -4.85 -2.47 11.09
N GLY A 381 -4.16 -3.28 11.90
CA GLY A 381 -4.23 -3.20 13.36
C GLY A 381 -3.80 -1.84 13.91
N GLY A 382 -4.65 -1.21 14.73
CA GLY A 382 -4.38 0.12 15.31
C GLY A 382 -4.29 1.27 14.30
N ALA A 383 -4.62 1.04 13.02
CA ALA A 383 -4.60 2.09 12.00
C ALA A 383 -5.75 3.08 12.20
N THR A 384 -5.53 4.35 11.91
CA THR A 384 -6.57 5.40 11.86
C THR A 384 -6.73 5.85 10.43
N ILE A 385 -7.88 5.57 9.82
CA ILE A 385 -8.17 5.90 8.43
C ILE A 385 -9.39 6.80 8.36
N GLU A 386 -9.19 8.01 7.82
CA GLU A 386 -10.24 8.99 7.53
C GLU A 386 -10.44 9.07 6.02
N GLY A 387 -11.57 8.53 5.54
CA GLY A 387 -11.86 8.33 4.11
C GLY A 387 -12.28 6.90 3.80
N GLU A 388 -12.56 6.63 2.52
CA GLU A 388 -12.97 5.30 2.07
C GLU A 388 -11.76 4.35 1.93
N VAL A 389 -11.92 3.11 2.42
CA VAL A 389 -11.05 1.97 2.14
C VAL A 389 -11.76 1.05 1.14
N GLY A 390 -11.26 0.99 -0.09
CA GLY A 390 -11.88 0.22 -1.17
C GLY A 390 -10.98 -0.92 -1.69
N MET A 391 -11.46 -2.16 -1.66
CA MET A 391 -10.71 -3.36 -2.05
C MET A 391 -11.51 -4.29 -2.98
N ILE A 392 -12.20 -3.72 -3.97
CA ILE A 392 -13.05 -4.46 -4.92
C ILE A 392 -12.27 -5.57 -5.61
N GLN A 393 -12.82 -6.79 -5.60
CA GLN A 393 -12.25 -7.99 -6.22
C GLN A 393 -10.80 -8.30 -5.77
N ALA A 394 -10.42 -7.86 -4.57
CA ALA A 394 -9.14 -8.22 -4.00
C ALA A 394 -9.11 -9.70 -3.55
N ARG A 395 -7.93 -10.30 -3.58
CA ARG A 395 -7.64 -11.65 -3.10
C ARG A 395 -6.64 -11.56 -1.97
N ILE A 396 -7.09 -11.89 -0.77
CA ILE A 396 -6.27 -11.93 0.43
C ILE A 396 -6.16 -13.39 0.82
N GLY A 397 -4.95 -13.93 0.95
CA GLY A 397 -4.75 -15.35 1.26
C GLY A 397 -5.35 -15.72 2.61
N ASP A 398 -4.83 -15.15 3.69
CA ASP A 398 -5.14 -15.59 5.04
C ASP A 398 -6.17 -14.69 5.74
N TRP A 399 -5.83 -13.43 6.02
CA TRP A 399 -6.66 -12.61 6.91
C TRP A 399 -6.73 -11.14 6.52
N LEU A 400 -7.89 -10.54 6.79
CA LEU A 400 -8.06 -9.10 6.95
C LEU A 400 -8.20 -8.79 8.45
N TYR A 401 -7.23 -8.10 9.01
CA TYR A 401 -7.15 -7.84 10.45
C TYR A 401 -7.37 -6.36 10.78
N LEU A 402 -8.48 -6.05 11.46
CA LEU A 402 -8.92 -4.68 11.79
C LEU A 402 -8.97 -4.43 13.31
N ARG A 403 -8.21 -5.17 14.11
CA ARG A 403 -8.20 -4.99 15.57
C ARG A 403 -7.71 -3.60 15.96
N ASP A 404 -8.42 -2.93 16.86
CA ASP A 404 -8.13 -1.58 17.36
C ASP A 404 -8.05 -0.50 16.26
N ALA A 405 -8.47 -0.82 15.04
CA ALA A 405 -8.51 0.14 13.94
C ALA A 405 -9.65 1.16 14.14
N ARG A 406 -9.47 2.37 13.62
CA ARG A 406 -10.49 3.42 13.54
C ARG A 406 -10.72 3.76 12.08
N LEU A 407 -11.93 3.52 11.59
CA LEU A 407 -12.35 3.84 10.23
C LEU A 407 -13.47 4.88 10.29
N SER A 408 -13.26 6.03 9.67
CA SER A 408 -14.26 7.10 9.61
C SER A 408 -14.39 7.68 8.21
N ASN A 409 -15.61 7.66 7.68
CA ASN A 409 -16.01 8.37 6.47
C ASN A 409 -17.48 8.81 6.58
N PRO A 410 -17.75 9.88 7.35
CA PRO A 410 -19.12 10.26 7.70
C PRO A 410 -19.95 10.59 6.46
N GLY A 411 -21.11 9.95 6.35
CA GLY A 411 -22.04 10.16 5.22
C GLY A 411 -21.73 9.35 3.95
N ALA A 412 -20.60 8.66 3.89
CA ALA A 412 -20.17 7.83 2.76
C ALA A 412 -19.75 6.41 3.21
N ALA A 413 -19.18 5.62 2.31
CA ALA A 413 -18.70 4.27 2.61
C ALA A 413 -17.31 4.32 3.26
N ALA A 414 -17.15 3.67 4.41
CA ALA A 414 -15.86 3.59 5.09
C ALA A 414 -15.05 2.38 4.61
N LEU A 415 -15.72 1.26 4.36
CA LEU A 415 -15.10 0.02 3.89
C LEU A 415 -15.92 -0.60 2.76
N VAL A 416 -15.29 -0.80 1.62
CA VAL A 416 -15.92 -1.29 0.38
C VAL A 416 -15.12 -2.50 -0.12
N CYS A 417 -15.62 -3.70 0.16
CA CYS A 417 -15.01 -4.98 -0.26
C CYS A 417 -15.90 -5.86 -1.19
N PRO A 418 -16.56 -5.32 -2.23
CA PRO A 418 -17.31 -6.15 -3.15
C PRO A 418 -16.46 -7.22 -3.85
N GLY A 419 -16.92 -8.47 -3.83
CA GLY A 419 -16.28 -9.59 -4.51
C GLY A 419 -14.90 -9.99 -3.96
N THR A 420 -14.50 -9.46 -2.80
CA THR A 420 -13.22 -9.78 -2.15
C THR A 420 -13.26 -11.20 -1.57
N SER A 421 -12.17 -11.95 -1.70
CA SER A 421 -12.01 -13.28 -1.08
C SER A 421 -10.93 -13.28 0.00
N MET A 422 -11.22 -13.90 1.15
CA MET A 422 -10.28 -14.08 2.27
C MET A 422 -10.64 -15.31 3.13
N HIS A 423 -9.68 -15.91 3.84
CA HIS A 423 -10.02 -16.96 4.81
C HIS A 423 -10.63 -16.36 6.08
N LEU A 424 -10.01 -15.35 6.69
CA LEU A 424 -10.45 -14.81 7.99
C LEU A 424 -10.67 -13.29 7.94
N LEU A 425 -11.84 -12.84 8.37
CA LEU A 425 -12.10 -11.42 8.68
C LEU A 425 -12.08 -11.24 10.20
N VAL A 426 -11.16 -10.43 10.73
CA VAL A 426 -11.12 -10.03 12.14
C VAL A 426 -11.58 -8.58 12.27
N LEU A 427 -12.80 -8.36 12.75
CA LEU A 427 -13.45 -7.05 12.88
C LEU A 427 -13.69 -6.68 14.35
N HIS A 428 -12.64 -6.21 15.01
CA HIS A 428 -12.63 -5.78 16.42
C HIS A 428 -12.13 -4.34 16.50
N THR A 429 -12.90 -3.38 16.01
CA THR A 429 -12.47 -1.97 15.92
C THR A 429 -12.53 -1.29 17.27
N ARG A 430 -11.71 -0.25 17.47
CA ARG A 430 -11.66 0.50 18.74
C ARG A 430 -12.97 1.24 19.03
N GLU A 431 -13.57 1.74 17.96
CA GLU A 431 -14.85 2.45 17.96
C GLU A 431 -15.71 1.85 16.85
N ARG A 432 -17.02 2.11 16.88
CA ARG A 432 -17.91 1.77 15.77
C ARG A 432 -17.42 2.47 14.50
N ILE A 433 -17.38 1.74 13.39
CA ILE A 433 -17.06 2.31 12.08
C ILE A 433 -18.05 3.42 11.73
N GLU A 434 -17.56 4.62 11.42
CA GLU A 434 -18.39 5.74 11.00
C GLU A 434 -18.51 5.74 9.47
N GLY A 435 -19.71 5.47 8.95
CA GLY A 435 -19.96 5.35 7.51
C GLY A 435 -20.76 4.10 7.19
N SER A 436 -20.67 3.58 5.97
CA SER A 436 -21.22 2.27 5.59
C SER A 436 -20.15 1.24 5.26
N VAL A 437 -20.47 -0.03 5.52
CA VAL A 437 -19.64 -1.19 5.11
C VAL A 437 -20.37 -1.93 3.99
N ASP A 438 -19.67 -2.19 2.89
CA ASP A 438 -20.18 -2.95 1.75
C ASP A 438 -19.34 -4.22 1.53
N LEU A 439 -19.97 -5.38 1.74
CA LEU A 439 -19.36 -6.71 1.56
C LEU A 439 -20.06 -7.50 0.44
N THR A 440 -20.69 -6.81 -0.52
CA THR A 440 -21.49 -7.46 -1.55
C THR A 440 -20.68 -8.48 -2.36
N GLY A 441 -21.15 -9.73 -2.40
CA GLY A 441 -20.49 -10.82 -3.13
C GLY A 441 -19.14 -11.27 -2.56
N ALA A 442 -18.74 -10.81 -1.37
CA ALA A 442 -17.50 -11.22 -0.74
C ALA A 442 -17.55 -12.70 -0.29
N ARG A 443 -16.40 -13.35 -0.28
CA ARG A 443 -16.23 -14.76 0.16
C ARG A 443 -15.28 -14.80 1.34
N ILE A 444 -15.79 -15.17 2.51
CA ILE A 444 -15.03 -15.14 3.76
C ILE A 444 -15.21 -16.48 4.46
N GLU A 445 -14.17 -17.28 4.65
CA GLU A 445 -14.34 -18.59 5.31
C GLU A 445 -14.81 -18.46 6.76
N ARG A 446 -14.18 -17.58 7.55
CA ARG A 446 -14.50 -17.32 8.94
C ARG A 446 -14.59 -15.82 9.22
N ILE A 447 -15.66 -15.42 9.92
CA ILE A 447 -15.80 -14.04 10.44
C ILE A 447 -15.63 -14.07 11.95
N ASP A 448 -14.72 -13.26 12.45
CA ASP A 448 -14.41 -13.05 13.86
C ASP A 448 -14.65 -11.57 14.18
N ASP A 449 -15.82 -11.25 14.71
CA ASP A 449 -16.32 -9.89 14.82
C ASP A 449 -16.99 -9.59 16.16
N ASP A 450 -17.02 -8.30 16.52
CA ASP A 450 -17.92 -7.76 17.54
C ASP A 450 -19.01 -6.91 16.88
N LEU A 451 -20.27 -7.14 17.26
CA LEU A 451 -21.45 -6.41 16.78
C LEU A 451 -21.40 -4.89 17.07
N LEU A 452 -20.60 -4.46 18.04
CA LEU A 452 -20.36 -3.05 18.34
C LEU A 452 -19.48 -2.35 17.28
N SER A 453 -18.58 -3.10 16.64
CA SER A 453 -17.66 -2.59 15.60
C SER A 453 -18.40 -2.20 14.31
N TRP A 454 -19.49 -2.90 14.01
CA TRP A 454 -20.25 -2.70 12.77
C TRP A 454 -21.00 -1.37 12.72
N PRO A 455 -21.02 -0.70 11.55
CA PRO A 455 -21.77 0.55 11.37
C PRO A 455 -23.29 0.31 11.33
N ASP A 456 -24.05 1.41 11.32
CA ASP A 456 -25.51 1.38 11.17
C ASP A 456 -25.98 1.02 9.76
N ARG A 457 -25.13 1.17 8.76
CA ARG A 457 -25.44 0.84 7.35
C ARG A 457 -24.48 -0.23 6.85
N VAL A 458 -25.02 -1.40 6.54
CA VAL A 458 -24.26 -2.55 6.05
C VAL A 458 -24.95 -3.12 4.81
N ARG A 459 -24.16 -3.48 3.79
CA ARG A 459 -24.63 -4.25 2.62
C ARG A 459 -23.95 -5.61 2.61
N LEU A 460 -24.76 -6.66 2.57
CA LEU A 460 -24.32 -8.06 2.69
C LEU A 460 -24.82 -8.94 1.54
N ASP A 461 -25.38 -8.33 0.49
CA ASP A 461 -25.95 -9.07 -0.63
C ASP A 461 -24.89 -9.98 -1.29
N GLY A 462 -25.14 -11.29 -1.34
CA GLY A 462 -24.22 -12.25 -1.94
C GLY A 462 -22.99 -12.58 -1.08
N LEU A 463 -22.89 -12.06 0.16
CA LEU A 463 -21.84 -12.45 1.10
C LEU A 463 -21.99 -13.93 1.46
N THR A 464 -20.91 -14.70 1.32
CA THR A 464 -20.85 -16.12 1.73
C THR A 464 -19.79 -16.31 2.80
N TYR A 465 -20.15 -17.07 3.84
CA TYR A 465 -19.21 -17.46 4.90
C TYR A 465 -19.50 -18.81 5.53
N ASP A 466 -18.45 -19.49 6.00
CA ASP A 466 -18.58 -20.85 6.53
C ASP A 466 -18.86 -20.89 8.02
N THR A 467 -18.14 -20.08 8.81
CA THR A 467 -18.26 -20.04 10.27
C THR A 467 -18.24 -18.61 10.83
N LEU A 468 -18.93 -18.42 11.95
CA LEU A 468 -18.84 -17.21 12.79
C LEU A 468 -18.09 -17.62 14.06
N ALA A 469 -17.01 -16.91 14.41
CA ALA A 469 -16.18 -17.25 15.58
C ALA A 469 -17.00 -17.14 16.88
N GLU A 470 -17.75 -16.07 17.04
CA GLU A 470 -18.69 -15.86 18.15
C GLU A 470 -20.07 -15.49 17.59
N PRO A 471 -20.92 -16.47 17.26
CA PRO A 471 -22.24 -16.23 16.68
C PRO A 471 -23.11 -15.38 17.59
N GLY A 472 -23.01 -15.61 18.90
CA GLY A 472 -23.82 -14.98 19.92
C GLY A 472 -25.32 -15.29 19.76
N PRO A 473 -26.18 -14.57 20.51
CA PRO A 473 -27.63 -14.71 20.40
C PRO A 473 -28.14 -14.29 19.00
N VAL A 474 -29.25 -14.90 18.58
CA VAL A 474 -29.82 -14.71 17.24
C VAL A 474 -30.37 -13.30 17.03
N ASP A 475 -30.98 -12.70 18.04
CA ASP A 475 -31.67 -11.42 17.90
C ASP A 475 -30.71 -10.26 17.51
N PRO A 476 -29.55 -10.08 18.16
CA PRO A 476 -28.54 -9.13 17.70
C PRO A 476 -28.05 -9.38 16.27
N ARG A 477 -27.83 -10.63 15.87
CA ARG A 477 -27.42 -11.00 14.49
C ARG A 477 -28.50 -10.70 13.46
N LEU A 478 -29.77 -10.89 13.81
CA LEU A 478 -30.90 -10.51 12.97
C LEU A 478 -31.03 -9.00 12.80
N GLN A 479 -30.76 -8.22 13.85
CA GLN A 479 -30.70 -6.77 13.76
C GLN A 479 -29.56 -6.33 12.84
N TRP A 480 -28.38 -6.96 12.94
CA TRP A 480 -27.23 -6.71 12.08
C TRP A 480 -27.55 -6.90 10.59
N ILE A 481 -28.11 -8.04 10.18
CA ILE A 481 -28.52 -8.27 8.78
C ILE A 481 -29.67 -7.33 8.38
N GLY A 482 -30.53 -6.97 9.33
CA GLY A 482 -31.65 -6.05 9.12
C GLY A 482 -31.25 -4.58 8.93
N ARG A 483 -29.96 -4.23 9.08
CA ARG A 483 -29.42 -2.88 8.83
C ARG A 483 -29.41 -2.50 7.34
N ASP A 484 -29.49 -3.48 6.45
CA ASP A 484 -29.69 -3.20 5.02
C ASP A 484 -31.09 -2.62 4.78
N ARG A 485 -31.17 -1.59 3.94
CA ARG A 485 -32.43 -0.95 3.54
C ARG A 485 -33.23 -1.85 2.59
N ALA A 486 -32.54 -2.62 1.75
CA ALA A 486 -33.19 -3.53 0.82
C ALA A 486 -33.40 -4.89 1.49
N PHE A 487 -34.58 -5.47 1.32
CA PHE A 487 -34.80 -6.85 1.74
C PHE A 487 -34.17 -7.81 0.72
N VAL A 488 -33.07 -8.45 1.12
CA VAL A 488 -32.43 -9.52 0.37
C VAL A 488 -32.63 -10.86 1.11
N PRO A 489 -33.17 -11.90 0.46
CA PRO A 489 -33.36 -13.22 1.07
C PRO A 489 -32.07 -13.95 1.48
N GLN A 490 -31.01 -13.81 0.69
CA GLN A 490 -29.79 -14.63 0.76
C GLN A 490 -29.03 -14.47 2.09
N PRO A 491 -28.82 -13.26 2.66
CA PRO A 491 -28.14 -13.11 3.96
C PRO A 491 -28.80 -13.89 5.10
N TYR A 492 -30.14 -13.96 5.12
CA TYR A 492 -30.87 -14.74 6.12
C TYR A 492 -30.65 -16.26 5.95
N GLU A 493 -30.56 -16.74 4.71
CA GLU A 493 -30.28 -18.16 4.44
C GLU A 493 -28.87 -18.54 4.86
N GLN A 494 -27.89 -17.66 4.59
CA GLN A 494 -26.50 -17.83 4.98
C GLN A 494 -26.37 -17.91 6.50
N LEU A 495 -27.00 -16.99 7.24
CA LEU A 495 -26.98 -17.00 8.70
C LEU A 495 -27.66 -18.26 9.27
N ALA A 496 -28.79 -18.67 8.70
CA ALA A 496 -29.45 -19.91 9.12
C ALA A 496 -28.63 -21.17 8.79
N ALA A 497 -27.81 -21.15 7.74
CA ALA A 497 -26.87 -22.24 7.43
C ALA A 497 -25.72 -22.27 8.45
N ALA A 498 -25.17 -21.12 8.83
CA ALA A 498 -24.11 -21.02 9.83
C ALA A 498 -24.55 -21.56 11.20
N TYR A 499 -25.73 -21.16 11.71
CA TYR A 499 -26.26 -21.70 12.97
C TYR A 499 -26.53 -23.21 12.92
N ARG A 500 -26.97 -23.73 11.77
CA ARG A 500 -27.14 -25.19 11.60
C ARG A 500 -25.83 -25.95 11.69
N ARG A 501 -24.75 -25.42 11.09
CA ARG A 501 -23.42 -26.04 11.18
C ARG A 501 -22.88 -26.06 12.62
N LEU A 502 -23.30 -25.12 13.45
CA LEU A 502 -22.98 -25.06 14.88
C LEU A 502 -23.88 -25.97 15.74
N GLY A 503 -24.86 -26.66 15.15
CA GLY A 503 -25.81 -27.51 15.86
C GLY A 503 -26.99 -26.77 16.50
N ASP A 504 -27.14 -25.45 16.30
CA ASP A 504 -28.26 -24.68 16.83
C ASP A 504 -29.41 -24.55 15.81
N ASP A 505 -30.16 -25.64 15.69
CA ASP A 505 -31.34 -25.70 14.82
C ASP A 505 -32.48 -24.78 15.27
N ALA A 506 -32.55 -24.42 16.56
CA ALA A 506 -33.57 -23.52 17.08
C ALA A 506 -33.30 -22.08 16.63
N ALA A 507 -32.04 -21.66 16.67
CA ALA A 507 -31.59 -20.39 16.14
C ALA A 507 -31.84 -20.29 14.63
N ALA A 508 -31.42 -21.29 13.87
CA ALA A 508 -31.61 -21.31 12.41
C ALA A 508 -33.09 -21.18 12.00
N ARG A 509 -34.00 -21.87 12.70
CA ARG A 509 -35.45 -21.73 12.49
C ARG A 509 -35.95 -20.31 12.79
N SER A 510 -35.44 -19.70 13.86
CA SER A 510 -35.79 -18.33 14.23
C SER A 510 -35.34 -17.31 13.18
N VAL A 511 -34.15 -17.51 12.58
CA VAL A 511 -33.65 -16.69 11.47
C VAL A 511 -34.55 -16.81 10.23
N LEU A 512 -34.91 -18.03 9.84
CA LEU A 512 -35.81 -18.25 8.70
C LEU A 512 -37.21 -17.67 8.95
N LEU A 513 -37.71 -17.72 10.18
CA LEU A 513 -38.96 -17.08 10.56
C LEU A 513 -38.88 -15.54 10.39
N ALA A 514 -37.76 -14.94 10.81
CA ALA A 514 -37.53 -13.51 10.65
C ALA A 514 -37.47 -13.10 9.16
N LYS A 515 -36.85 -13.93 8.31
CA LYS A 515 -36.88 -13.76 6.84
C LYS A 515 -38.32 -13.67 6.31
N TYR A 516 -39.20 -14.60 6.68
CA TYR A 516 -40.60 -14.57 6.25
C TYR A 516 -41.36 -13.35 6.78
N ARG A 517 -41.13 -12.95 8.04
CA ARG A 517 -41.75 -11.75 8.62
C ARG A 517 -41.35 -10.48 7.89
N ARG A 518 -40.07 -10.33 7.53
CA ARG A 518 -39.56 -9.16 6.78
C ARG A 518 -40.12 -9.14 5.35
N HIS A 519 -40.17 -10.29 4.67
CA HIS A 519 -40.80 -10.42 3.35
C HIS A 519 -42.26 -9.97 3.34
N ARG A 520 -42.97 -10.18 4.46
CA ARG A 520 -44.38 -9.82 4.63
C ARG A 520 -44.67 -8.33 4.68
N GLY A 521 -43.67 -7.49 4.96
CA GLY A 521 -43.78 -6.04 4.83
C GLY A 521 -44.16 -5.60 3.41
N ASN A 522 -43.73 -6.35 2.39
CA ASN A 522 -43.93 -6.05 0.97
C ASN A 522 -45.12 -6.79 0.34
N LEU A 523 -45.86 -7.60 1.10
CA LEU A 523 -47.01 -8.35 0.60
C LEU A 523 -48.31 -7.52 0.65
N ALA A 524 -49.25 -7.84 -0.24
CA ALA A 524 -50.59 -7.24 -0.25
C ALA A 524 -51.34 -7.50 1.08
N TRP A 525 -52.32 -6.66 1.39
CA TRP A 525 -52.98 -6.65 2.71
C TRP A 525 -53.62 -7.99 3.10
N TYR A 526 -54.16 -8.75 2.15
CA TYR A 526 -54.75 -10.07 2.39
C TYR A 526 -53.69 -11.13 2.75
N ALA A 527 -52.53 -11.10 2.10
CA ALA A 527 -51.40 -11.98 2.43
C ALA A 527 -50.73 -11.58 3.77
N LYS A 528 -50.77 -10.29 4.12
CA LYS A 528 -50.41 -9.80 5.47
C LYS A 528 -51.35 -10.37 6.53
N ALA A 529 -52.66 -10.33 6.33
CA ALA A 529 -53.63 -10.89 7.27
C ALA A 529 -53.46 -12.42 7.42
N TRP A 530 -53.33 -13.14 6.30
CA TRP A 530 -53.14 -14.59 6.30
C TRP A 530 -51.89 -15.04 7.05
N GLY A 531 -50.74 -14.39 6.81
CA GLY A 531 -49.53 -14.73 7.55
C GLY A 531 -49.61 -14.37 9.05
N LEU A 532 -50.55 -13.49 9.47
CA LEU A 532 -50.66 -13.06 10.88
C LEU A 532 -51.35 -14.16 11.64
N LEU A 533 -52.43 -14.65 11.03
CA LEU A 533 -53.13 -15.84 11.44
C LEU A 533 -52.14 -17.01 11.56
N GLN A 534 -51.25 -17.23 10.57
CA GLN A 534 -50.22 -18.27 10.65
C GLN A 534 -49.17 -18.06 11.76
N ASP A 535 -48.74 -16.83 12.05
CA ASP A 535 -47.75 -16.55 13.11
C ASP A 535 -48.34 -16.77 14.51
N VAL A 536 -49.61 -16.40 14.70
CA VAL A 536 -50.36 -16.56 15.96
C VAL A 536 -50.73 -18.03 16.21
N THR A 537 -51.16 -18.75 15.18
CA THR A 537 -51.66 -20.13 15.32
C THR A 537 -50.53 -21.15 15.30
N VAL A 538 -49.71 -21.16 14.25
CA VAL A 538 -48.80 -22.29 13.93
C VAL A 538 -47.32 -21.85 13.88
N GLY A 539 -47.02 -20.55 13.89
CA GLY A 539 -45.67 -20.02 13.74
C GLY A 539 -44.98 -20.51 12.45
N TYR A 540 -45.72 -20.54 11.33
CA TYR A 540 -45.27 -21.06 10.02
C TYR A 540 -44.82 -22.53 10.02
N GLY A 541 -45.24 -23.32 11.00
CA GLY A 541 -44.90 -24.75 11.13
C GLY A 541 -43.58 -24.98 11.86
N TYR A 542 -42.95 -23.94 12.41
CA TYR A 542 -41.67 -24.03 13.13
C TYR A 542 -41.82 -24.08 14.66
N ARG A 543 -43.02 -23.88 15.21
CA ARG A 543 -43.32 -23.96 16.66
C ARG A 543 -44.57 -24.81 16.94
N PRO A 544 -44.52 -26.15 16.77
CA PRO A 544 -45.68 -27.03 16.92
C PRO A 544 -46.32 -26.97 18.32
N ALA A 545 -45.55 -26.61 19.35
CA ALA A 545 -46.05 -26.42 20.71
C ALA A 545 -47.17 -25.35 20.81
N ARG A 546 -47.18 -24.33 19.95
CA ARG A 546 -48.26 -23.33 19.94
C ARG A 546 -49.57 -23.90 19.40
N ALA A 547 -49.49 -24.73 18.35
CA ALA A 547 -50.66 -25.41 17.80
C ALA A 547 -51.24 -26.40 18.81
N ALA A 548 -50.40 -27.10 19.59
CA ALA A 548 -50.83 -27.93 20.71
C ALA A 548 -51.52 -27.12 21.82
N GLY A 549 -50.99 -25.93 22.15
CA GLY A 549 -51.62 -25.00 23.09
C GLY A 549 -53.01 -24.53 22.63
N TRP A 550 -53.17 -24.23 21.33
CA TRP A 550 -54.47 -23.87 20.76
C TRP A 550 -55.47 -25.04 20.76
N LEU A 551 -55.02 -26.26 20.47
CA LEU A 551 -55.87 -27.46 20.61
C LEU A 551 -56.33 -27.64 22.05
N LEU A 552 -55.45 -27.45 23.03
CA LEU A 552 -55.80 -27.56 24.45
C LEU A 552 -56.79 -26.46 24.87
N ALA A 553 -56.59 -25.22 24.40
CA ALA A 553 -57.52 -24.12 24.65
C ALA A 553 -58.91 -24.38 24.05
N LEU A 554 -58.98 -24.89 22.82
CA LEU A 554 -60.24 -25.28 22.16
C LEU A 554 -60.89 -26.46 22.87
N LEU A 555 -60.11 -27.44 23.34
CA LEU A 555 -60.62 -28.57 24.11
C LEU A 555 -61.25 -28.11 25.43
N VAL A 556 -60.58 -27.22 26.17
CA VAL A 556 -61.12 -26.64 27.42
C VAL A 556 -62.39 -25.84 27.13
N THR A 557 -62.35 -24.96 26.12
CA THR A 557 -63.49 -24.09 25.77
C THR A 557 -64.70 -24.93 25.34
N GLY A 558 -64.50 -25.91 24.46
CA GLY A 558 -65.57 -26.83 24.04
C GLY A 558 -66.10 -27.66 25.21
N THR A 559 -65.22 -28.17 26.08
CA THR A 559 -65.63 -28.93 27.27
C THR A 559 -66.52 -28.10 28.19
N VAL A 560 -66.16 -26.84 28.45
CA VAL A 560 -66.96 -25.90 29.26
C VAL A 560 -68.30 -25.60 28.58
N ALA A 561 -68.29 -25.38 27.27
CA ALA A 561 -69.47 -25.00 26.52
C ALA A 561 -70.49 -26.15 26.45
N PHE A 562 -70.03 -27.38 26.17
CA PHE A 562 -70.87 -28.59 26.18
C PHE A 562 -71.19 -29.11 27.58
N ALA A 563 -70.44 -28.74 28.62
CA ALA A 563 -70.85 -28.97 30.02
C ALA A 563 -71.97 -28.02 30.44
N SER A 564 -72.05 -26.83 29.84
CA SER A 564 -73.11 -25.87 30.10
C SER A 564 -74.39 -26.19 29.33
N HIS A 565 -74.25 -26.77 28.13
CA HIS A 565 -75.38 -27.17 27.28
C HIS A 565 -75.16 -28.57 26.72
N HIS A 566 -75.84 -29.55 27.33
CA HIS A 566 -75.73 -30.94 26.93
C HIS A 566 -76.53 -31.17 25.62
N PRO A 567 -75.90 -31.64 24.54
CA PRO A 567 -76.60 -32.02 23.32
C PRO A 567 -77.55 -33.20 23.58
N PRO A 568 -78.72 -33.25 22.93
CA PRO A 568 -79.66 -34.35 23.07
C PRO A 568 -79.11 -35.65 22.44
N PRO A 569 -79.36 -36.82 23.06
CA PRO A 569 -78.98 -38.11 22.50
C PRO A 569 -79.84 -38.46 21.27
N VAL A 570 -79.20 -39.01 20.23
CA VAL A 570 -79.85 -39.39 18.97
C VAL A 570 -80.72 -40.65 19.13
N ASN A 571 -80.36 -41.56 20.05
CA ASN A 571 -81.12 -42.77 20.38
C ASN A 571 -81.49 -42.76 21.88
N PRO A 572 -82.78 -42.63 22.26
CA PRO A 572 -83.21 -42.55 23.66
C PRO A 572 -82.97 -43.80 24.54
N GLY A 573 -82.47 -44.90 23.97
CA GLY A 573 -82.27 -46.19 24.65
C GLY A 573 -80.82 -46.60 24.92
N GLY A 574 -79.82 -45.77 24.58
CA GLY A 574 -78.39 -46.08 24.78
C GLY A 574 -77.86 -45.56 26.12
N GLN A 575 -77.43 -46.45 27.01
CA GLN A 575 -76.88 -46.11 28.33
C GLN A 575 -75.40 -45.65 28.24
N SER A 576 -75.16 -44.41 27.83
CA SER A 576 -73.83 -43.81 27.96
C SER A 576 -73.96 -42.42 28.56
N ALA A 577 -73.52 -42.24 29.80
CA ALA A 577 -73.53 -40.93 30.45
C ALA A 577 -72.75 -39.91 29.61
N PHE A 578 -73.38 -38.79 29.25
CA PHE A 578 -72.74 -37.75 28.44
C PHE A 578 -71.53 -37.19 29.19
N ASN A 579 -70.35 -37.26 28.57
CA ASN A 579 -69.13 -36.67 29.08
C ASN A 579 -68.70 -35.53 28.14
N PRO A 580 -68.81 -34.26 28.57
CA PRO A 580 -68.48 -33.10 27.75
C PRO A 580 -67.03 -33.09 27.25
N PHE A 581 -66.10 -33.64 28.05
CA PHE A 581 -64.68 -33.71 27.69
C PHE A 581 -64.45 -34.71 26.57
N ILE A 582 -64.99 -35.93 26.69
CA ILE A 582 -64.86 -36.98 25.68
C ILE A 582 -65.57 -36.56 24.39
N TYR A 583 -66.76 -35.95 24.49
CA TYR A 583 -67.47 -35.42 23.32
C TYR A 583 -66.65 -34.34 22.60
N THR A 584 -66.08 -33.37 23.34
CA THR A 584 -65.25 -32.32 22.72
C THR A 584 -63.99 -32.90 22.11
N LEU A 585 -63.36 -33.89 22.75
CA LEU A 585 -62.18 -34.58 22.23
C LEU A 585 -62.49 -35.33 20.92
N ASP A 586 -63.64 -36.00 20.86
CA ASP A 586 -64.15 -36.74 19.69
C ASP A 586 -64.40 -35.79 18.50
N VAL A 587 -65.01 -34.63 18.76
CA VAL A 587 -65.28 -33.59 17.75
C VAL A 587 -64.01 -32.88 17.28
N LEU A 588 -63.04 -32.67 18.17
CA LEU A 588 -61.83 -31.87 17.93
C LEU A 588 -60.68 -32.69 17.32
N LEU A 589 -60.59 -34.00 17.60
CA LEU A 589 -59.52 -34.88 17.10
C LEU A 589 -60.06 -35.82 16.01
N PRO A 590 -60.03 -35.42 14.74
CA PRO A 590 -60.72 -36.14 13.67
C PRO A 590 -60.19 -37.56 13.36
N VAL A 591 -59.03 -37.92 13.91
CA VAL A 591 -58.39 -39.22 13.71
C VAL A 591 -58.84 -40.24 14.76
N ILE A 592 -59.35 -39.79 15.91
CA ILE A 592 -59.72 -40.65 17.02
C ILE A 592 -61.24 -40.58 17.19
N ASN A 593 -61.91 -41.70 16.99
CA ASN A 593 -63.37 -41.80 17.14
C ASN A 593 -63.71 -42.57 18.43
N PHE A 594 -64.26 -41.87 19.41
CA PHE A 594 -64.76 -42.41 20.67
C PHE A 594 -66.25 -42.76 20.62
N GLY A 595 -66.94 -42.50 19.50
CA GLY A 595 -68.33 -42.88 19.25
C GLY A 595 -69.39 -41.95 19.88
N PHE A 596 -68.98 -40.80 20.43
CA PHE A 596 -69.87 -39.82 21.07
C PHE A 596 -70.41 -38.79 20.06
N GLU A 597 -69.68 -38.47 19.00
CA GLU A 597 -70.12 -37.56 17.92
C GLU A 597 -71.40 -38.08 17.22
N THR A 598 -71.48 -39.39 16.99
CA THR A 598 -72.64 -40.02 16.33
C THR A 598 -73.80 -40.29 17.29
N ALA A 599 -73.54 -40.31 18.60
CA ALA A 599 -74.53 -40.56 19.64
C ALA A 599 -75.29 -39.30 20.09
N TYR A 600 -74.71 -38.11 19.91
CA TYR A 600 -75.26 -36.84 20.39
C TYR A 600 -75.24 -35.76 19.31
N ARG A 601 -76.41 -35.23 18.93
CA ARG A 601 -76.53 -34.16 17.92
C ARG A 601 -76.94 -32.83 18.55
N PRO A 602 -76.06 -31.82 18.60
CA PRO A 602 -76.43 -30.48 19.00
C PRO A 602 -77.26 -29.78 17.91
N ASP A 603 -78.26 -29.01 18.33
CA ASP A 603 -79.11 -28.22 17.46
C ASP A 603 -78.79 -26.71 17.55
N GLY A 604 -79.04 -25.98 16.46
CA GLY A 604 -78.92 -24.52 16.42
C GLY A 604 -77.49 -24.00 16.50
N LEU A 605 -77.21 -23.06 17.41
CA LEU A 605 -75.89 -22.42 17.54
C LEU A 605 -74.79 -23.42 17.95
N TRP A 606 -75.14 -24.46 18.70
CA TRP A 606 -74.22 -25.49 19.16
C TRP A 606 -73.74 -26.42 18.03
N GLN A 607 -74.55 -26.58 16.98
CA GLN A 607 -74.16 -27.31 15.77
C GLN A 607 -73.04 -26.59 15.02
N TRP A 608 -73.13 -25.26 14.92
CA TRP A 608 -72.08 -24.44 14.31
C TRP A 608 -70.79 -24.45 15.13
N LEU A 609 -70.88 -24.52 16.46
CA LEU A 609 -69.72 -24.69 17.33
C LEU A 609 -69.03 -26.03 17.07
N THR A 610 -69.78 -27.13 16.94
CA THR A 610 -69.24 -28.45 16.58
C THR A 610 -68.51 -28.40 15.24
N PHE A 611 -69.13 -27.83 14.19
CA PHE A 611 -68.47 -27.68 12.89
C PHE A 611 -67.20 -26.82 12.95
N ALA A 612 -67.22 -25.73 13.73
CA ALA A 612 -66.05 -24.87 13.93
C ALA A 612 -64.91 -25.59 14.66
N LEU A 613 -65.23 -26.39 15.68
CA LEU A 613 -64.25 -27.21 16.41
C LEU A 613 -63.68 -28.31 15.52
N THR A 614 -64.50 -29.02 14.75
CA THR A 614 -64.04 -30.06 13.81
C THR A 614 -63.14 -29.47 12.73
N ALA A 615 -63.54 -28.35 12.11
CA ALA A 615 -62.74 -27.68 11.09
C ALA A 615 -61.39 -27.18 11.67
N SER A 616 -61.41 -26.58 12.86
CA SER A 616 -60.20 -26.13 13.55
C SER A 616 -59.29 -27.30 13.94
N GLY A 617 -59.89 -28.41 14.37
CA GLY A 617 -59.22 -29.68 14.68
C GLY A 617 -58.44 -30.23 13.50
N TRP A 618 -59.06 -30.33 12.33
CA TRP A 618 -58.40 -30.73 11.08
C TRP A 618 -57.21 -29.80 10.73
N ILE A 619 -57.39 -28.49 10.83
CA ILE A 619 -56.33 -27.51 10.50
C ILE A 619 -55.15 -27.60 11.48
N LEU A 620 -55.40 -27.69 12.79
CA LEU A 620 -54.35 -27.76 13.80
C LEU A 620 -53.66 -29.12 13.83
N ALA A 621 -54.41 -30.22 13.66
CA ALA A 621 -53.85 -31.57 13.62
C ALA A 621 -52.92 -31.76 12.41
N THR A 622 -53.34 -31.30 11.23
CA THR A 622 -52.48 -31.33 10.02
C THR A 622 -51.23 -30.47 10.20
N ALA A 623 -51.33 -29.31 10.86
CA ALA A 623 -50.18 -28.48 11.19
C ALA A 623 -49.19 -29.14 12.17
N ILE A 624 -49.69 -29.85 13.19
CA ILE A 624 -48.85 -30.59 14.15
C ILE A 624 -48.18 -31.77 13.45
N ILE A 625 -48.91 -32.56 12.67
CA ILE A 625 -48.36 -33.68 11.90
C ILE A 625 -47.27 -33.18 10.96
N ALA A 626 -47.53 -32.13 10.17
CA ALA A 626 -46.54 -31.54 9.28
C ALA A 626 -45.30 -31.01 10.04
N GLY A 627 -45.51 -30.45 11.24
CA GLY A 627 -44.43 -30.04 12.13
C GLY A 627 -43.56 -31.20 12.63
N ILE A 628 -44.20 -32.28 13.09
CA ILE A 628 -43.53 -33.49 13.58
C ILE A 628 -42.79 -34.22 12.44
N THR A 629 -43.42 -34.37 11.28
CA THR A 629 -42.80 -35.01 10.11
C THR A 629 -41.56 -34.24 9.65
N ARG A 630 -41.58 -32.90 9.70
CA ARG A 630 -40.37 -32.09 9.43
C ARG A 630 -39.27 -32.23 10.47
N THR A 631 -39.60 -32.52 11.72
CA THR A 631 -38.59 -32.77 12.77
C THR A 631 -38.00 -34.17 12.70
N VAL A 632 -38.79 -35.18 12.29
CA VAL A 632 -38.36 -36.59 12.21
C VAL A 632 -37.52 -36.87 10.96
N ILE A 633 -37.79 -36.21 9.83
CA ILE A 633 -37.00 -36.38 8.58
C ILE A 633 -35.59 -35.76 8.69
N ARG A 634 -35.25 -35.12 9.82
CA ARG A 634 -33.96 -34.44 10.05
C ARG A 634 -33.09 -35.05 11.15
N GLN A 635 -33.49 -36.19 11.73
CA GLN A 635 -32.59 -37.10 12.45
C GLN A 635 -32.14 -38.19 11.49
#